data_AF-A0A937I5Z4-F1
#
_entry.id   AF-A0A937I5Z4-F1
#
_cell.length_a   1.000
_cell.length_b   1.000
_cell.length_c   1.000
_cell.angle_alpha   90.00
_cell.angle_beta   90.00
_cell.angle_gamma   90.00
#
_symmetry.space_group_name_H-M   'P 1'
#
loop_
_entity.id
_entity.type
_entity.pdbx_description
1 polymer ?
#
loop_
_entity_poly.entity_id
_entity_poly.type
_entity_poly.pdbx_seq_one_letter_code
_entity_poly.pdbx_strand_id
1 'polypeptide(L)'
;MSKAQERRKAVEQAIQEHKAKKNKYIIAAVFWFLSSLYLYSIDEGFSDVYSLKPFVYFIVGPVFASIVFGNIMFFLQKIIEKGVISFLGSSAQHLVLPVISFIFFCALVGMFIVIFKFAELLQTVI
;
A
#
# COMPACT_ATOMS: atom_id res chain seq x y z
N MET A 1 -22.65 22.16 -12.60
CA MET A 1 -23.14 21.11 -11.67
C MET A 1 -23.95 21.76 -10.57
N SER A 2 -24.92 21.06 -9.98
CA SER A 2 -25.63 21.55 -8.80
C SER A 2 -24.69 21.51 -7.57
N LYS A 3 -24.72 22.56 -6.73
CA LYS A 3 -23.97 22.62 -5.45
C LYS A 3 -24.21 21.39 -4.55
N ALA A 4 -25.36 20.73 -4.69
CA ALA A 4 -25.68 19.51 -3.95
C ALA A 4 -24.91 18.27 -4.46
N GLN A 5 -24.65 18.18 -5.76
CA GLN A 5 -23.87 17.10 -6.37
C GLN A 5 -22.37 17.22 -6.04
N GLU A 6 -21.84 18.45 -6.01
CA GLU A 6 -20.46 18.71 -5.59
C GLU A 6 -20.24 18.36 -4.12
N ARG A 7 -21.18 18.72 -3.23
CA ARG A 7 -21.13 18.34 -1.81
C ARG A 7 -21.16 16.82 -1.61
N ARG A 8 -22.00 16.08 -2.35
CA ARG A 8 -22.04 14.62 -2.25
C ARG A 8 -20.74 13.96 -2.70
N LYS A 9 -20.15 14.42 -3.81
CA LYS A 9 -18.84 13.94 -4.27
C LYS A 9 -17.72 14.20 -3.27
N ALA A 10 -17.68 15.39 -2.67
CA ALA A 10 -16.69 15.73 -1.66
C ALA A 10 -16.81 14.83 -0.41
N VAL A 11 -18.03 14.49 0.01
CA VAL A 11 -18.28 13.58 1.13
C VAL A 11 -17.88 12.15 0.79
N GLU A 12 -18.21 11.64 -0.40
CA GLU A 12 -17.79 10.31 -0.85
C GLU A 12 -16.26 10.18 -0.95
N GLN A 13 -15.57 11.22 -1.45
CA GLN A 13 -14.11 11.29 -1.47
C GLN A 13 -13.54 11.29 -0.04
N ALA A 14 -14.09 12.09 0.87
CA ALA A 14 -13.63 12.11 2.26
C ALA A 14 -13.79 10.75 2.95
N ILE A 15 -14.87 10.02 2.67
CA ILE A 15 -15.10 8.67 3.19
C ILE A 15 -14.07 7.67 2.62
N GLN A 16 -13.78 7.74 1.33
CA GLN A 16 -12.75 6.89 0.71
C GLN A 16 -11.35 7.20 1.25
N GLU A 17 -10.99 8.47 1.38
CA GLU A 17 -9.72 8.88 1.97
C GLU A 17 -9.58 8.38 3.41
N HIS A 18 -10.65 8.46 4.20
CA HIS A 18 -10.63 8.02 5.59
C HIS A 18 -10.51 6.49 5.72
N LYS A 19 -11.12 5.73 4.79
CA LYS A 19 -10.95 4.27 4.70
C LYS A 19 -9.54 3.90 4.26
N ALA A 20 -9.01 4.54 3.24
CA ALA A 20 -7.64 4.34 2.78
C ALA A 20 -6.61 4.64 3.88
N LYS A 21 -6.81 5.73 4.63
CA LYS A 21 -5.94 6.11 5.75
C LYS A 21 -5.90 5.06 6.87
N LYS A 22 -7.01 4.34 7.11
CA LYS A 22 -7.06 3.24 8.08
C LYS A 22 -6.46 1.96 7.51
N ASN A 23 -6.79 1.63 6.27
CA ASN A 23 -6.42 0.35 5.66
C ASN A 23 -4.96 0.29 5.19
N LYS A 24 -4.31 1.44 4.98
CA LYS A 24 -2.90 1.50 4.53
C LYS A 24 -1.93 0.70 5.41
N TYR A 25 -2.16 0.70 6.72
CA TYR A 25 -1.32 -0.02 7.68
C TYR A 25 -1.50 -1.53 7.50
N ILE A 26 -2.75 -1.97 7.41
CA ILE A 26 -3.10 -3.39 7.26
C ILE A 26 -2.54 -3.94 5.96
N ILE A 27 -2.74 -3.24 4.83
CA ILE A 27 -2.26 -3.69 3.52
C ILE A 27 -0.73 -3.82 3.51
N ALA A 28 -0.01 -2.85 4.08
CA ALA A 28 1.44 -2.90 4.17
C ALA A 28 1.94 -4.05 5.05
N ALA A 29 1.32 -4.27 6.21
CA ALA A 29 1.62 -5.41 7.07
C ALA A 29 1.39 -6.75 6.35
N VAL A 30 0.28 -6.87 5.62
CA VAL A 30 -0.05 -8.09 4.87
C VAL A 30 0.96 -8.34 3.76
N PHE A 31 1.35 -7.30 3.00
CA PHE A 31 2.38 -7.44 1.96
C PHE A 31 3.73 -7.86 2.53
N TRP A 32 4.12 -7.29 3.67
CA TRP A 32 5.30 -7.73 4.39
C TRP A 32 5.17 -9.18 4.83
N PHE A 33 4.06 -9.54 5.46
CA PHE A 33 3.83 -10.89 5.98
C PHE A 33 3.87 -11.95 4.86
N LEU A 34 3.26 -11.68 3.71
CA LEU A 34 3.33 -12.55 2.53
C LEU A 34 4.77 -12.69 2.01
N SER A 35 5.52 -11.59 2.00
CA SER A 35 6.95 -11.61 1.65
C SER A 35 7.75 -12.47 2.63
N SER A 36 7.52 -12.29 3.94
CA SER A 36 8.13 -13.10 4.99
C SER A 36 7.81 -14.59 4.86
N LEU A 37 6.57 -14.95 4.53
CA LEU A 37 6.17 -16.35 4.32
C LEU A 37 6.90 -16.96 3.12
N TYR A 38 7.01 -16.23 2.01
CA TYR A 38 7.76 -16.71 0.85
C TYR A 38 9.23 -16.92 1.19
N LEU A 39 9.86 -15.94 1.83
CA LEU A 39 11.26 -15.99 2.23
C LEU A 39 11.52 -17.12 3.25
N TYR A 40 10.61 -17.31 4.21
CA TYR A 40 10.62 -18.44 5.14
C TYR A 40 10.58 -19.80 4.41
N SER A 41 9.80 -19.89 3.33
CA SER A 41 9.63 -21.16 2.60
C SER A 41 10.86 -21.60 1.78
N ILE A 42 11.82 -20.71 1.55
CA ILE A 42 12.99 -20.96 0.70
C ILE A 42 14.33 -20.89 1.42
N ASP A 43 14.37 -20.46 2.69
CA ASP A 43 15.61 -20.32 3.48
C ASP A 43 15.59 -21.25 4.70
N GLU A 44 16.49 -22.24 4.73
CA GLU A 44 16.61 -23.20 5.84
C GLU A 44 17.00 -22.54 7.17
N GLY A 45 17.67 -21.39 7.14
CA GLY A 45 18.09 -20.62 8.32
C GLY A 45 16.94 -20.00 9.12
N PHE A 46 15.72 -19.99 8.56
CA PHE A 46 14.51 -19.56 9.28
C PHE A 46 13.92 -20.64 10.19
N SER A 47 14.33 -21.91 10.03
CA SER A 47 13.84 -23.02 10.84
C SER A 47 14.41 -23.02 12.27
N ASP A 48 15.46 -22.24 12.51
CA ASP A 48 16.07 -22.13 13.82
C ASP A 48 15.22 -21.20 14.70
N VAL A 49 14.37 -21.80 15.52
CA VAL A 49 13.29 -21.13 16.31
C VAL A 49 13.84 -20.07 17.27
N TYR A 50 15.13 -20.16 17.64
CA TYR A 50 15.81 -19.21 18.52
C TYR A 50 16.58 -18.11 17.76
N SER A 51 16.51 -18.09 16.43
CA SER A 51 17.18 -17.08 15.62
C SER A 51 16.41 -15.74 15.62
N LEU A 52 17.16 -14.65 15.43
CA LEU A 52 16.61 -13.30 15.34
C LEU A 52 15.72 -13.12 14.09
N LYS A 53 15.93 -13.94 13.05
CA LYS A 53 15.29 -13.84 11.74
C LYS A 53 13.75 -13.94 11.81
N PRO A 54 13.13 -15.03 12.33
CA PRO A 54 11.68 -15.10 12.45
C PRO A 54 11.07 -13.93 13.24
N PHE A 55 11.73 -13.50 14.32
CA PHE A 55 11.27 -12.36 15.11
C PHE A 55 11.24 -11.06 14.29
N VAL A 56 12.31 -10.76 13.56
CA VAL A 56 12.37 -9.56 12.71
C VAL A 56 11.33 -9.64 11.58
N TYR A 57 11.14 -10.79 10.95
CA TYR A 57 10.27 -10.90 9.77
C TYR A 57 8.78 -10.99 10.10
N PHE A 58 8.39 -11.55 11.24
CA PHE A 58 6.99 -11.77 11.60
C PHE A 58 6.46 -10.86 12.69
N ILE A 59 7.33 -10.25 13.50
CA ILE A 59 6.92 -9.34 14.58
C ILE A 59 7.30 -7.89 14.25
N VAL A 60 8.60 -7.60 14.10
CA VAL A 60 9.08 -6.22 13.90
C VAL A 60 8.75 -5.71 12.50
N GLY A 61 8.95 -6.56 11.50
CA GLY A 61 8.82 -6.25 10.08
C GLY A 61 7.42 -5.77 9.68
N PRO A 62 6.33 -6.46 10.05
CA PRO A 62 4.97 -5.98 9.75
C PRO A 62 4.65 -4.62 10.38
N VAL A 63 5.17 -4.33 11.58
CA VAL A 63 5.01 -3.02 12.24
C VAL A 63 5.79 -1.94 11.48
N PHE A 64 7.05 -2.21 11.15
CA PHE A 64 7.88 -1.32 10.34
C PHE A 64 7.22 -1.05 8.99
N ALA A 65 6.76 -2.09 8.30
CA ALA A 65 6.12 -1.99 7.00
C ALA A 65 4.84 -1.17 7.05
N SER A 66 4.02 -1.38 8.07
CA SER A 66 2.82 -0.57 8.34
C SER A 66 3.15 0.91 8.40
N ILE A 67 4.15 1.28 9.18
CA ILE A 67 4.52 2.68 9.41
C ILE A 67 5.15 3.28 8.16
N VAL A 68 6.11 2.61 7.53
CA VAL A 68 6.87 3.16 6.40
C VAL A 68 6.08 3.04 5.10
N PHE A 69 5.85 1.81 4.64
CA PHE A 69 5.20 1.55 3.35
C PHE A 69 3.71 1.90 3.37
N GLY A 70 3.04 1.75 4.50
CA GLY A 70 1.65 2.22 4.65
C GLY A 70 1.53 3.73 4.43
N ASN A 71 2.45 4.53 4.98
CA ASN A 71 2.46 5.97 4.72
C ASN A 71 2.80 6.31 3.27
N ILE A 72 3.77 5.62 2.66
CA ILE A 72 4.12 5.79 1.25
C ILE A 72 2.89 5.54 0.36
N MET A 73 2.18 4.43 0.55
CA MET A 73 0.97 4.10 -0.21
C MET A 73 -0.10 5.17 -0.10
N PHE A 74 -0.30 5.74 1.09
CA PHE A 74 -1.26 6.81 1.30
C PHE A 74 -0.90 8.10 0.56
N PHE A 75 0.37 8.51 0.60
CA PHE A 75 0.83 9.67 -0.16
C PHE A 75 0.74 9.43 -1.66
N LEU A 76 1.11 8.23 -2.10
CA LEU A 76 1.03 7.83 -3.51
C LEU A 76 -0.41 7.88 -4.03
N GLN A 77 -1.38 7.37 -3.26
CA GLN A 77 -2.80 7.48 -3.59
C GLN A 77 -3.22 8.94 -3.79
N LYS A 78 -2.84 9.84 -2.88
CA LYS A 78 -3.16 11.27 -3.00
C LYS A 78 -2.54 11.92 -4.23
N ILE A 79 -1.33 11.53 -4.59
CA ILE A 79 -0.65 12.03 -5.80
C ILE A 79 -1.39 11.55 -7.04
N ILE A 80 -1.76 10.26 -7.10
CA ILE A 80 -2.53 9.67 -8.20
C ILE A 80 -3.88 10.36 -8.34
N GLU A 81 -4.63 10.51 -7.25
CA GLU A 81 -5.94 11.17 -7.25
C GLU A 81 -5.85 12.60 -7.78
N LYS A 82 -4.92 13.41 -7.25
CA LYS A 82 -4.72 14.79 -7.72
C LYS A 82 -4.31 14.84 -9.19
N GLY A 83 -3.40 13.97 -9.62
CA GLY A 83 -2.92 13.91 -11.00
C GLY A 83 -4.05 13.58 -11.97
N VAL A 84 -4.84 12.53 -11.67
CA VAL A 84 -5.95 12.11 -12.53
C VAL A 84 -7.08 13.14 -12.55
N ILE A 85 -7.44 13.72 -11.40
CA ILE A 85 -8.46 14.78 -11.34
C ILE A 85 -8.01 16.01 -12.12
N SER A 86 -6.74 16.43 -11.99
CA SER A 86 -6.21 17.56 -12.75
C SER A 86 -6.20 17.32 -14.26
N PHE A 87 -6.03 16.07 -14.70
CA PHE A 87 -5.94 15.74 -16.12
C PHE A 87 -7.31 15.46 -16.76
N LEU A 88 -8.20 14.73 -16.09
CA LEU A 88 -9.48 14.26 -16.64
C LEU A 88 -10.72 14.98 -16.07
N GLY A 89 -10.56 15.78 -15.02
CA GLY A 89 -11.67 16.37 -14.27
C GLY A 89 -12.57 17.29 -15.09
N SER A 90 -12.02 17.95 -16.11
CA SER A 90 -12.74 18.88 -17.00
C SER A 90 -13.31 18.22 -18.25
N SER A 91 -12.64 17.20 -18.81
CA SER A 91 -12.99 16.62 -20.12
C SER A 91 -13.75 15.29 -20.05
N ALA A 92 -13.50 14.45 -19.04
CA ALA A 92 -14.04 13.09 -18.96
C ALA A 92 -14.28 12.65 -17.51
N GLN A 93 -15.13 13.38 -16.80
CA GLN A 93 -15.34 13.20 -15.36
C GLN A 93 -15.85 11.79 -14.97
N HIS A 94 -16.56 11.09 -15.86
CA HIS A 94 -17.04 9.73 -15.63
C HIS A 94 -15.91 8.68 -15.60
N LEU A 95 -14.77 8.97 -16.24
CA LEU A 95 -13.59 8.08 -16.28
C LEU A 95 -12.63 8.28 -15.09
N VAL A 96 -12.75 9.38 -14.36
CA VAL A 96 -11.83 9.73 -13.25
C VAL A 96 -11.72 8.59 -12.22
N LEU A 97 -12.85 8.06 -11.75
CA LEU A 97 -12.85 7.03 -10.70
C LEU A 97 -12.31 5.66 -11.19
N PRO A 98 -12.72 5.14 -12.37
CA PRO A 98 -12.10 3.95 -12.96
C PRO A 98 -10.58 4.08 -13.13
N VAL A 99 -10.11 5.23 -13.63
CA VAL A 99 -8.69 5.46 -13.91
C VAL A 99 -7.88 5.55 -12.62
N ILE A 100 -8.37 6.25 -11.58
CA ILE A 100 -7.72 6.27 -10.27
C ILE A 100 -7.57 4.86 -9.70
N SER A 101 -8.65 4.07 -9.74
CA SER A 101 -8.65 2.69 -9.23
C SER A 101 -7.64 1.80 -9.97
N PHE A 102 -7.58 1.91 -11.30
CA PHE A 102 -6.65 1.15 -12.12
C PHE A 102 -5.19 1.52 -11.82
N ILE A 103 -4.85 2.81 -11.82
CA ILE A 103 -3.49 3.28 -11.54
C ILE A 103 -3.08 2.92 -10.11
N PHE A 104 -3.99 3.05 -9.14
CA PHE A 104 -3.73 2.66 -7.77
C PHE A 104 -3.48 1.16 -7.63
N PHE A 105 -4.21 0.31 -8.35
CA PHE A 105 -3.94 -1.13 -8.38
C PHE A 105 -2.55 -1.45 -8.94
N CYS A 106 -2.16 -0.84 -10.05
CA CYS A 106 -0.81 -1.00 -10.60
C CYS A 106 0.26 -0.53 -9.59
N ALA A 107 0.01 0.59 -8.90
CA ALA A 107 0.90 1.10 -7.86
C ALA A 107 1.01 0.15 -6.65
N LEU A 108 -0.08 -0.51 -6.25
CA LEU A 108 -0.06 -1.53 -5.19
C LEU A 108 0.81 -2.73 -5.55
N VAL A 109 0.74 -3.20 -6.81
CA VAL A 109 1.61 -4.28 -7.29
C VAL A 109 3.08 -3.85 -7.24
N GLY A 110 3.39 -2.63 -7.70
CA GLY A 110 4.74 -2.08 -7.60
C GLY A 110 5.22 -1.97 -6.14
N MET A 111 4.36 -1.52 -5.23
CA MET A 111 4.67 -1.45 -3.81
C MET A 111 4.92 -2.81 -3.18
N PHE A 112 4.16 -3.84 -3.57
CA PHE A 112 4.43 -5.21 -3.13
C PHE A 112 5.82 -5.66 -3.55
N ILE A 113 6.23 -5.42 -4.80
CA ILE A 113 7.57 -5.78 -5.30
C ILE A 113 8.66 -5.03 -4.51
N VAL A 114 8.46 -3.74 -4.22
CA VAL A 114 9.41 -2.94 -3.42
C VAL A 114 9.55 -3.51 -2.01
N ILE A 115 8.42 -3.84 -1.35
CA ILE A 115 8.43 -4.45 -0.01
C ILE A 115 9.14 -5.80 -0.05
N PHE A 116 8.82 -6.63 -1.03
CA PHE A 116 9.43 -7.94 -1.21
C PHE A 116 10.94 -7.83 -1.39
N LYS A 117 11.42 -6.96 -2.29
CA LYS A 117 12.85 -6.75 -2.52
C LYS A 117 13.55 -6.17 -1.32
N PHE A 118 12.90 -5.29 -0.57
CA PHE A 118 13.44 -4.80 0.68
C PHE A 118 13.58 -5.91 1.72
N ALA A 119 12.58 -6.77 1.85
CA ALA A 119 12.61 -7.92 2.75
C ALA A 119 13.68 -8.96 2.33
N GLU A 120 13.88 -9.18 1.03
CA GLU A 120 14.96 -10.03 0.50
C GLU A 120 16.35 -9.44 0.80
N LEU A 121 16.54 -8.14 0.55
CA LEU A 121 17.80 -7.45 0.88
C LEU A 121 18.10 -7.52 2.38
N LEU A 122 17.09 -7.41 3.22
CA LEU A 122 17.26 -7.53 4.67
C LEU A 122 17.85 -8.90 5.07
N GLN A 123 17.56 -10.00 4.36
CA GLN A 123 18.14 -11.32 4.65
C GLN A 123 19.66 -11.37 4.45
N THR A 124 20.22 -10.45 3.66
CA THR A 124 21.67 -10.38 3.46
C THR A 124 22.40 -9.67 4.59
N VAL A 125 21.66 -8.93 5.43
CA VAL A 125 22.20 -8.07 6.50
C VAL A 125 22.04 -8.72 7.88
N ILE A 126 21.05 -9.59 8.05
CA ILE A 126 20.76 -10.38 9.27
C ILE A 126 20.77 -11.86 8.97
#